data_AF-A0AAJ2THI8-F1
#
_entry.id   AF-A0AAJ2THI8-F1
#
_cell.length_a   1.000
_cell.length_b   1.000
_cell.length_c   1.000
_cell.angle_alpha   90.00
_cell.angle_beta   90.00
_cell.angle_gamma   90.00
#
_symmetry.space_group_name_H-M   'P 1'
#
loop_
_entity.id
_entity.type
_entity.pdbx_description
1 polymer ?
#
loop_
_entity_poly.entity_id
_entity_poly.type
_entity_poly.pdbx_seq_one_letter_code
_entity_poly.pdbx_strand_id
1 'polypeptide(L)'
;ILCIFQLAILWIFALQLSTFLFYNKHVMKKHTVIIFFSVTIIIFSIVFYYFSIIKQDNIINQVSQINDPISANEKEKLFKNPYIPNGFKSVDIGESNWSKNDQGYVNWNKGLVIEDILNGNQFVWVPVNQNEVTYNNLENLGKAKIDLTDKDRNQIDENGGFYIARYECGVPKEKNEQLENINKSTNDVSGIPVSQQGSRPWNYISFDNAQKNAMLMYDHEDTHSEIVSEAFWNITMQWLRNSGYDVDKDSNGFGNYSNSYFSFSGLYSSDYGKTYSFKEAGEKEDKNLILATGIASRHVTNNIYDLAGNLNEFVNGKKAVVYGGNYDNISKAAANSYLNISEANDKQGFRVTLYHNE
;
A
#
# COMPACT_ATOMS: atom_id res chain seq x y z
N ILE A 1 -10.38 21.56 33.11
CA ILE A 1 -9.44 22.25 34.03
C ILE A 1 -9.98 22.31 35.46
N LEU A 2 -11.20 22.83 35.71
CA LEU A 2 -11.79 22.88 37.07
C LEU A 2 -11.91 21.50 37.77
N CYS A 3 -12.34 20.45 37.07
CA CYS A 3 -12.45 19.10 37.65
C CYS A 3 -11.09 18.48 38.01
N ILE A 4 -10.04 18.75 37.23
CA ILE A 4 -8.68 18.23 37.51
C ILE A 4 -8.13 18.88 38.78
N PHE A 5 -8.37 20.18 38.97
CA PHE A 5 -8.00 20.90 40.19
C PHE A 5 -8.75 20.35 41.43
N GLN A 6 -10.04 20.06 41.32
CA GLN A 6 -10.81 19.46 42.43
C GLN A 6 -10.34 18.03 42.76
N LEU A 7 -9.99 17.23 41.76
CA LEU A 7 -9.45 15.87 41.95
C LEU A 7 -8.05 15.90 42.58
N ALA A 8 -7.19 16.85 42.20
CA ALA A 8 -5.87 17.03 42.81
C ALA A 8 -5.98 17.41 44.30
N ILE A 9 -6.94 18.27 44.67
CA ILE A 9 -7.21 18.63 46.06
C ILE A 9 -7.68 17.40 46.85
N LEU A 10 -8.59 16.59 46.31
CA LEU A 10 -9.04 15.34 46.94
C LEU A 10 -7.90 14.34 47.13
N TRP A 11 -6.96 14.27 46.19
CA TRP A 11 -5.78 13.41 46.27
C TRP A 11 -4.83 13.86 47.39
N ILE A 12 -4.58 15.16 47.51
CA ILE A 12 -3.76 15.74 48.58
C ILE A 12 -4.39 15.49 49.96
N PHE A 13 -5.71 15.66 50.07
CA PHE A 13 -6.45 15.35 51.30
C PHE A 13 -6.36 13.86 51.67
N ALA A 14 -6.49 12.96 50.70
CA ALA A 14 -6.35 11.52 50.92
C ALA A 14 -4.95 11.13 51.40
N LEU A 15 -3.89 11.73 50.82
CA LEU A 15 -2.51 11.53 51.26
C LEU A 15 -2.32 12.01 52.70
N GLN A 16 -2.71 13.24 53.01
CA GLN A 16 -2.58 13.83 54.35
C GLN A 16 -3.33 12.98 55.41
N LEU A 17 -4.52 12.49 55.08
CA LEU A 17 -5.30 11.63 55.96
C LEU A 17 -4.64 10.26 56.17
N SER A 18 -4.07 9.66 55.12
CA SER A 18 -3.34 8.39 55.22
C SER A 18 -2.11 8.49 56.13
N THR A 19 -1.35 9.59 56.03
CA THR A 19 -0.21 9.87 56.90
C THR A 19 -0.63 10.08 58.35
N PHE A 20 -1.75 10.78 58.59
CA PHE A 20 -2.30 10.97 59.94
C PHE A 20 -2.73 9.64 60.58
N LEU A 21 -3.37 8.75 59.80
CA LEU A 21 -3.80 7.43 60.25
C LEU A 21 -2.62 6.50 60.53
N PHE A 22 -1.56 6.56 59.72
CA PHE A 22 -0.33 5.79 59.95
C PHE A 22 0.33 6.17 61.29
N TYR A 23 0.40 7.47 61.58
CA TYR A 23 1.03 7.98 62.79
C TYR A 23 0.24 7.66 64.07
N ASN A 24 -1.10 7.66 63.99
CA ASN A 24 -1.98 7.48 65.16
C ASN A 24 -2.53 6.05 65.34
N LYS A 25 -2.08 5.09 64.55
CA LYS A 25 -2.59 3.70 64.52
C LYS A 25 -2.55 2.99 65.88
N HIS A 26 -1.61 3.36 66.75
CA HIS A 26 -1.44 2.75 68.08
C HIS A 26 -2.38 3.31 69.16
N VAL A 27 -3.07 4.43 68.91
CA VAL A 27 -3.96 5.10 69.87
C VAL A 27 -5.45 4.86 69.55
N MET A 28 -5.76 4.45 68.31
CA MET A 28 -7.14 4.27 67.84
C MET A 28 -7.69 2.86 68.09
N LYS A 29 -8.98 2.77 68.44
CA LYS A 29 -9.68 1.48 68.57
C LYS A 29 -9.74 0.76 67.21
N LYS A 30 -9.56 -0.56 67.22
CA LYS A 30 -9.48 -1.41 66.01
C LYS A 30 -10.66 -1.21 65.05
N HIS A 31 -11.88 -1.03 65.57
CA HIS A 31 -13.07 -0.76 64.75
C HIS A 31 -13.01 0.59 64.03
N THR A 32 -12.43 1.62 64.64
CA THR A 32 -12.25 2.94 64.04
C THR A 32 -11.30 2.85 62.84
N VAL A 33 -10.19 2.13 62.98
CA VAL A 33 -9.21 1.93 61.88
C VAL A 33 -9.85 1.21 60.68
N ILE A 34 -10.70 0.21 60.93
CA ILE A 34 -11.39 -0.54 59.87
C ILE A 34 -12.37 0.37 59.12
N ILE A 35 -13.17 1.18 59.83
CA ILE A 35 -14.12 2.11 59.20
C ILE A 35 -13.38 3.12 58.31
N PHE A 36 -12.27 3.69 58.78
CA PHE A 36 -11.46 4.63 57.99
C PHE A 36 -10.86 3.98 56.74
N PHE A 37 -10.40 2.73 56.84
CA PHE A 37 -9.86 2.01 55.69
C PHE A 37 -10.94 1.76 54.63
N SER A 38 -12.15 1.37 55.04
CA SER A 38 -13.29 1.20 54.15
C SER A 38 -13.70 2.49 53.44
N VAL A 39 -13.73 3.62 54.16
CA VAL A 39 -14.04 4.93 53.57
C VAL A 39 -12.98 5.36 52.54
N THR A 40 -11.70 5.09 52.83
CA THR A 40 -10.60 5.44 51.92
C THR A 40 -10.68 4.65 50.61
N ILE A 41 -11.01 3.35 50.67
CA ILE A 41 -11.20 2.51 49.48
C ILE A 41 -12.35 3.05 48.63
N ILE A 42 -13.48 3.42 49.24
CA ILE A 42 -14.64 3.95 48.52
C ILE A 42 -14.28 5.25 47.77
N ILE A 43 -13.55 6.16 48.42
CA ILE A 43 -13.08 7.41 47.80
C ILE A 43 -12.17 7.10 46.61
N PHE A 44 -11.24 6.15 46.75
CA PHE A 44 -10.33 5.75 45.68
C PHE A 44 -11.07 5.18 44.47
N SER A 45 -12.08 4.34 44.70
CA SER A 45 -12.93 3.78 43.64
C SER A 45 -13.70 4.86 42.89
N ILE A 46 -14.22 5.88 43.60
CA ILE A 46 -14.94 7.01 43.00
C ILE A 46 -13.99 7.84 42.12
N VAL A 47 -12.80 8.17 42.64
CA VAL A 47 -11.78 8.92 41.87
C VAL A 47 -11.37 8.17 40.60
N PHE A 48 -11.14 6.86 40.70
CA PHE A 48 -10.77 6.03 39.55
C PHE A 48 -11.90 5.95 38.51
N TYR A 49 -13.16 5.87 38.94
CA TYR A 49 -14.32 5.90 38.07
C TYR A 49 -14.42 7.23 37.29
N TYR A 50 -14.28 8.37 37.98
CA TYR A 50 -14.27 9.68 37.32
C TYR A 50 -13.09 9.84 36.36
N PHE A 51 -11.91 9.32 36.70
CA PHE A 51 -10.75 9.36 35.81
C PHE A 51 -10.99 8.52 34.54
N SER A 52 -11.68 7.38 34.67
CA SER A 52 -12.06 6.52 33.55
C SER A 52 -13.05 7.22 32.61
N ILE A 53 -14.04 7.93 33.16
CA ILE A 53 -14.99 8.75 32.38
C ILE A 53 -14.25 9.86 31.63
N ILE A 54 -13.39 10.63 32.30
CA ILE A 54 -12.63 11.72 31.67
C ILE A 54 -11.74 11.21 30.53
N LYS A 55 -11.10 10.04 30.72
CA LYS A 55 -10.30 9.42 29.66
C LYS A 55 -11.17 9.02 28.47
N GLN A 56 -12.36 8.48 28.72
CA GLN A 56 -13.29 8.09 27.67
C GLN A 56 -13.89 9.30 26.94
N ASP A 57 -14.24 10.38 27.64
CA ASP A 57 -14.71 11.63 27.03
C ASP A 57 -13.62 12.30 26.18
N ASN A 58 -12.35 12.26 26.63
CA ASN A 58 -11.23 12.77 25.83
C ASN A 58 -11.00 11.94 24.57
N ILE A 59 -11.13 10.61 24.65
CA ILE A 59 -11.06 9.72 23.48
C ILE A 59 -12.24 10.01 22.54
N ILE A 60 -13.46 10.15 23.05
CA ILE A 60 -14.65 10.49 22.25
C ILE A 60 -14.50 11.85 21.58
N ASN A 61 -13.93 12.85 22.27
CA ASN A 61 -13.70 14.18 21.70
C ASN A 61 -12.57 14.19 20.65
N GLN A 62 -11.54 13.35 20.78
CA GLN A 62 -10.56 13.15 19.71
C GLN A 62 -11.21 12.47 18.49
N VAL A 63 -12.01 11.44 18.71
CA VAL A 63 -12.74 10.75 17.64
C VAL A 63 -13.78 11.67 16.98
N SER A 64 -14.42 12.57 17.72
CA SER A 64 -15.38 13.52 17.14
C SER A 64 -14.70 14.64 16.34
N GLN A 65 -13.48 15.06 16.70
CA GLN A 65 -12.69 16.01 15.89
C GLN A 65 -12.15 15.39 14.60
N ILE A 66 -11.88 14.08 14.59
CA ILE A 66 -11.49 13.35 13.36
C ILE A 66 -12.68 13.18 12.40
N ASN A 67 -13.92 13.28 12.90
CA ASN A 67 -15.14 13.05 12.14
C ASN A 67 -15.80 14.31 11.56
N ASP A 68 -15.17 15.49 11.62
CA ASP A 68 -15.65 16.62 10.83
C ASP A 68 -15.42 16.30 9.35
N PRO A 69 -16.47 16.30 8.51
CA PRO A 69 -16.33 15.95 7.10
C PRO A 69 -15.44 17.00 6.42
N ILE A 70 -14.22 16.59 6.04
CA ILE A 70 -13.31 17.35 5.19
C ILE A 70 -14.13 17.93 4.03
N SER A 71 -14.10 19.26 3.86
CA SER A 71 -14.93 19.92 2.86
C SER A 71 -14.54 19.44 1.46
N ALA A 72 -15.49 19.43 0.51
CA ALA A 72 -15.23 18.95 -0.86
C ALA A 72 -14.04 19.68 -1.54
N ASN A 73 -13.79 20.94 -1.16
CA ASN A 73 -12.65 21.74 -1.61
C ASN A 73 -11.29 21.29 -1.01
N GLU A 74 -11.27 20.76 0.21
CA GLU A 74 -10.05 20.23 0.84
C GLU A 74 -9.70 18.86 0.27
N LYS A 75 -10.71 18.01 0.02
CA LYS A 75 -10.53 16.72 -0.67
C LYS A 75 -9.97 16.88 -2.08
N GLU A 76 -10.42 17.90 -2.82
CA GLU A 76 -9.91 18.19 -4.17
C GLU A 76 -8.43 18.60 -4.18
N LYS A 77 -7.95 19.19 -3.08
CA LYS A 77 -6.52 19.57 -2.97
C LYS A 77 -5.63 18.35 -2.76
N LEU A 78 -6.07 17.33 -2.04
CA LEU A 78 -5.22 16.19 -1.66
C LEU A 78 -4.70 15.42 -2.88
N PHE A 79 -5.59 14.95 -3.76
CA PHE A 79 -5.17 14.14 -4.91
C PHE A 79 -4.34 14.90 -5.96
N LYS A 80 -4.44 16.24 -5.96
CA LYS A 80 -3.62 17.15 -6.79
C LYS A 80 -2.30 17.54 -6.13
N ASN A 81 -2.09 17.18 -4.87
CA ASN A 81 -0.89 17.47 -4.08
C ASN A 81 -0.39 16.19 -3.39
N PRO A 82 0.07 15.16 -4.13
CA PRO A 82 0.73 14.00 -3.55
C PRO A 82 1.79 14.38 -2.52
N TYR A 83 1.77 13.67 -1.40
CA TYR A 83 2.88 13.66 -0.44
C TYR A 83 4.11 12.99 -1.07
N ILE A 84 5.31 13.35 -0.62
CA ILE A 84 6.54 12.64 -0.99
C ILE A 84 7.11 12.08 0.32
N PRO A 85 7.14 10.74 0.49
CA PRO A 85 7.64 10.15 1.73
C PRO A 85 9.13 10.46 1.97
N ASN A 86 9.58 10.41 3.23
CA ASN A 86 10.97 10.72 3.53
C ASN A 86 11.92 9.74 2.85
N GLY A 87 13.05 10.25 2.35
CA GLY A 87 14.00 9.44 1.58
C GLY A 87 13.65 9.28 0.09
N PHE A 88 12.54 9.86 -0.37
CA PHE A 88 12.19 9.90 -1.78
C PHE A 88 12.41 11.30 -2.38
N LYS A 89 12.66 11.33 -3.69
CA LYS A 89 12.70 12.54 -4.51
C LYS A 89 11.71 12.44 -5.68
N SER A 90 11.27 13.57 -6.20
CA SER A 90 10.50 13.64 -7.44
C SER A 90 11.37 13.34 -8.67
N VAL A 91 10.76 12.75 -9.70
CA VAL A 91 11.37 12.50 -11.01
C VAL A 91 10.44 13.00 -12.11
N ASP A 92 10.97 13.88 -12.97
CA ASP A 92 10.26 14.39 -14.14
C ASP A 92 10.43 13.45 -15.34
N ILE A 93 9.30 13.03 -15.93
CA ILE A 93 9.26 12.07 -17.05
C ILE A 93 8.21 12.51 -18.06
N GLY A 94 8.66 13.10 -19.17
CA GLY A 94 7.76 13.58 -20.22
C GLY A 94 6.72 14.57 -19.68
N GLU A 95 5.44 14.28 -19.90
CA GLU A 95 4.32 15.09 -19.37
C GLU A 95 4.15 14.97 -17.85
N SER A 96 4.63 13.89 -17.25
CA SER A 96 4.63 13.70 -15.79
C SER A 96 5.79 14.47 -15.17
N ASN A 97 5.58 15.77 -14.98
CA ASN A 97 6.51 16.64 -14.27
C ASN A 97 5.88 17.23 -13.02
N TRP A 98 6.72 17.50 -12.02
CA TRP A 98 6.35 18.02 -10.72
C TRP A 98 6.20 19.56 -10.70
N SER A 99 5.70 20.13 -11.81
CA SER A 99 5.41 21.56 -11.89
C SER A 99 4.15 21.90 -11.08
N LYS A 100 4.21 23.00 -10.32
CA LYS A 100 3.16 23.39 -9.37
C LYS A 100 2.63 24.80 -9.64
N ASN A 101 1.32 24.98 -9.44
CA ASN A 101 0.66 26.28 -9.40
C ASN A 101 -0.15 26.42 -8.10
N ASP A 102 -0.93 27.51 -7.96
CA ASP A 102 -1.71 27.81 -6.76
C ASP A 102 -2.79 26.75 -6.42
N GLN A 103 -3.14 25.88 -7.37
CA GLN A 103 -4.16 24.84 -7.23
C GLN A 103 -3.58 23.43 -7.03
N GLY A 104 -2.26 23.26 -7.12
CA GLY A 104 -1.58 21.98 -6.98
C GLY A 104 -0.60 21.69 -8.13
N TYR A 105 -0.19 20.42 -8.26
CA TYR A 105 0.65 20.03 -9.39
C TYR A 105 -0.16 20.07 -10.69
N VAL A 106 0.40 20.60 -11.77
CA VAL A 106 -0.32 20.79 -13.04
C VAL A 106 -0.66 19.44 -13.69
N ASN A 107 0.29 18.51 -13.68
CA ASN A 107 0.19 17.19 -14.31
C ASN A 107 -0.02 16.07 -13.30
N TRP A 108 -0.74 16.36 -12.22
CA TRP A 108 -1.02 15.43 -11.11
C TRP A 108 -1.62 14.09 -11.56
N ASN A 109 -2.40 14.09 -12.65
CA ASN A 109 -3.07 12.90 -13.20
C ASN A 109 -2.30 12.19 -14.32
N LYS A 110 -1.04 12.54 -14.56
CA LYS A 110 -0.19 11.98 -15.62
C LYS A 110 0.79 10.91 -15.13
N GLY A 111 0.60 10.42 -13.90
CA GLY A 111 1.44 9.39 -13.29
C GLY A 111 2.76 9.95 -12.77
N LEU A 112 2.68 10.89 -11.82
CA LEU A 112 3.83 11.48 -11.14
C LEU A 112 4.72 10.40 -10.52
N VAL A 113 6.03 10.50 -10.74
CA VAL A 113 7.00 9.49 -10.30
C VAL A 113 7.85 10.00 -9.14
N ILE A 114 8.00 9.19 -8.12
CA ILE A 114 8.99 9.35 -7.06
C ILE A 114 10.04 8.24 -7.14
N GLU A 115 11.24 8.53 -6.66
CA GLU A 115 12.37 7.61 -6.61
C GLU A 115 13.00 7.63 -5.22
N ASP A 116 13.22 6.45 -4.66
CA ASP A 116 14.00 6.26 -3.44
C ASP A 116 15.46 6.66 -3.69
N ILE A 117 15.97 7.58 -2.88
CA ILE A 117 17.30 8.17 -3.05
C ILE A 117 18.42 7.16 -2.80
N LEU A 118 18.18 6.13 -1.97
CA LEU A 118 19.19 5.17 -1.56
C LEU A 118 19.27 3.97 -2.50
N ASN A 119 18.13 3.39 -2.89
CA ASN A 119 18.11 2.16 -3.67
C ASN A 119 17.63 2.34 -5.11
N GLY A 120 17.02 3.47 -5.47
CA GLY A 120 16.53 3.75 -6.82
C GLY A 120 15.20 3.09 -7.18
N ASN A 121 14.47 2.54 -6.20
CA ASN A 121 13.11 2.05 -6.42
C ASN A 121 12.19 3.20 -6.83
N GLN A 122 11.33 2.95 -7.82
CA GLN A 122 10.41 3.96 -8.36
C GLN A 122 8.95 3.59 -8.13
N PHE A 123 8.15 4.62 -7.86
CA PHE A 123 6.72 4.52 -7.60
C PHE A 123 5.96 5.60 -8.37
N VAL A 124 4.71 5.29 -8.73
CA VAL A 124 3.82 6.16 -9.49
C VAL A 124 2.63 6.54 -8.64
N TRP A 125 2.30 7.83 -8.61
CA TRP A 125 1.12 8.36 -7.96
C TRP A 125 -0.15 7.96 -8.70
N VAL A 126 -1.08 7.32 -7.99
CA VAL A 126 -2.44 7.05 -8.45
C VAL A 126 -3.39 7.98 -7.68
N PRO A 127 -3.89 9.05 -8.31
CA PRO A 127 -4.78 10.00 -7.64
C PRO A 127 -6.19 9.44 -7.52
N VAL A 128 -6.84 9.70 -6.39
CA VAL A 128 -8.21 9.25 -6.13
C VAL A 128 -9.10 10.46 -5.86
N ASN A 129 -9.90 10.83 -6.86
CA ASN A 129 -10.91 11.88 -6.69
C ASN A 129 -12.11 11.35 -5.89
N GLN A 130 -12.11 11.62 -4.59
CA GLN A 130 -13.15 11.16 -3.67
C GLN A 130 -14.56 11.66 -4.03
N ASN A 131 -14.70 12.70 -4.87
CA ASN A 131 -15.98 13.24 -5.32
C ASN A 131 -16.52 12.53 -6.58
N GLU A 132 -15.66 11.90 -7.38
CA GLU A 132 -16.02 11.21 -8.64
C GLU A 132 -16.00 9.69 -8.49
N VAL A 133 -15.21 9.17 -7.55
CA VAL A 133 -15.15 7.74 -7.25
C VAL A 133 -16.34 7.38 -6.35
N THR A 134 -17.48 7.13 -6.97
CA THR A 134 -18.40 6.16 -6.36
C THR A 134 -17.71 4.79 -6.44
N TYR A 135 -17.07 4.35 -5.35
CA TYR A 135 -16.48 3.00 -5.17
C TYR A 135 -17.44 1.83 -5.54
N ASN A 136 -18.72 2.16 -5.79
CA ASN A 136 -19.80 1.27 -6.17
C ASN A 136 -19.97 1.07 -7.69
N ASN A 137 -19.30 1.87 -8.56
CA ASN A 137 -19.56 1.89 -10.02
C ASN A 137 -18.40 1.36 -10.87
N LEU A 138 -17.47 0.61 -10.29
CA LEU A 138 -16.47 -0.11 -11.08
C LEU A 138 -17.09 -1.39 -11.63
N GLU A 139 -17.51 -1.33 -12.88
CA GLU A 139 -18.00 -2.50 -13.63
C GLU A 139 -16.83 -3.41 -13.99
N ASN A 140 -16.40 -4.23 -13.04
CA ASN A 140 -15.52 -5.36 -13.31
C ASN A 140 -16.36 -6.47 -13.94
N LEU A 141 -16.40 -6.56 -15.28
CA LEU A 141 -17.04 -7.64 -16.06
C LEU A 141 -18.29 -8.26 -15.37
N GLY A 142 -19.17 -7.40 -14.85
CA GLY A 142 -20.46 -7.76 -14.25
C GLY A 142 -20.57 -7.99 -12.73
N LYS A 143 -19.58 -7.82 -11.84
CA LYS A 143 -19.82 -7.92 -10.37
C LYS A 143 -18.93 -7.08 -9.44
N ALA A 144 -19.63 -6.43 -8.48
CA ALA A 144 -19.25 -6.02 -7.12
C ALA A 144 -18.56 -4.65 -6.89
N LYS A 145 -19.12 -3.96 -5.88
CA LYS A 145 -18.58 -2.81 -5.15
C LYS A 145 -17.15 -3.08 -4.68
N ILE A 146 -16.24 -2.11 -4.81
CA ILE A 146 -14.92 -2.19 -4.17
C ILE A 146 -15.13 -2.24 -2.66
N ASP A 147 -14.62 -3.29 -2.04
CA ASP A 147 -14.55 -3.40 -0.59
C ASP A 147 -13.19 -2.86 -0.15
N LEU A 148 -13.15 -1.59 0.24
CA LEU A 148 -11.95 -0.97 0.81
C LEU A 148 -11.76 -1.49 2.24
N THR A 149 -10.55 -1.92 2.55
CA THR A 149 -10.15 -2.10 3.95
C THR A 149 -10.12 -0.74 4.65
N ASP A 150 -10.19 -0.72 5.98
CA ASP A 150 -10.05 0.53 6.75
C ASP A 150 -8.72 1.23 6.45
N LYS A 151 -7.66 0.45 6.24
CA LYS A 151 -6.33 0.96 5.88
C LYS A 151 -6.31 1.61 4.49
N ASP A 152 -6.88 0.96 3.48
CA ASP A 152 -6.96 1.50 2.11
C ASP A 152 -7.81 2.77 2.09
N ARG A 153 -8.88 2.80 2.89
CA ARG A 153 -9.73 3.98 3.07
C ARG A 153 -8.94 5.13 3.71
N ASN A 154 -8.26 4.89 4.83
CA ASN A 154 -7.48 5.92 5.52
C ASN A 154 -6.40 6.48 4.61
N GLN A 155 -5.68 5.62 3.89
CA GLN A 155 -4.69 6.04 2.90
C GLN A 155 -5.27 7.02 1.88
N ILE A 156 -6.46 6.74 1.34
CA ILE A 156 -7.12 7.63 0.39
C ILE A 156 -7.65 8.90 1.07
N ASP A 157 -8.29 8.77 2.24
CA ASP A 157 -8.96 9.87 2.92
C ASP A 157 -7.96 10.94 3.41
N GLU A 158 -6.80 10.50 3.91
CA GLU A 158 -5.74 11.38 4.42
C GLU A 158 -4.83 11.89 3.30
N ASN A 159 -4.51 11.07 2.30
CA ASN A 159 -3.47 11.40 1.31
C ASN A 159 -4.02 11.74 -0.09
N GLY A 160 -5.31 11.49 -0.35
CA GLY A 160 -5.93 11.71 -1.67
C GLY A 160 -5.53 10.70 -2.74
N GLY A 161 -4.82 9.63 -2.37
CA GLY A 161 -4.35 8.61 -3.31
C GLY A 161 -3.28 7.72 -2.70
N PHE A 162 -2.58 6.98 -3.56
CA PHE A 162 -1.54 6.06 -3.14
C PHE A 162 -0.44 5.94 -4.19
N TYR A 163 0.72 5.42 -3.79
CA TYR A 163 1.83 5.14 -4.68
C TYR A 163 1.91 3.66 -5.00
N ILE A 164 1.86 3.31 -6.29
CA ILE A 164 2.05 1.94 -6.77
C ILE A 164 3.45 1.78 -7.36
N ALA A 165 4.08 0.63 -7.15
CA ALA A 165 5.37 0.31 -7.76
C ALA A 165 5.32 0.48 -9.27
N ARG A 166 6.28 1.24 -9.80
CA ARG A 166 6.35 1.60 -11.22
C ARG A 166 6.54 0.37 -12.11
N TYR A 167 7.25 -0.62 -11.60
CA TYR A 167 7.58 -1.86 -12.28
C TYR A 167 7.04 -3.04 -11.47
N GLU A 168 6.86 -4.21 -12.10
CA GLU A 168 6.71 -5.45 -11.34
C GLU A 168 7.91 -5.61 -10.39
N CYS A 169 7.71 -6.27 -9.25
CA CYS A 169 8.81 -6.51 -8.32
C CYS A 169 9.86 -7.42 -8.96
N GLY A 170 11.08 -6.89 -9.05
CA GLY A 170 12.26 -7.63 -9.43
C GLY A 170 12.91 -8.32 -8.24
N VAL A 171 13.73 -9.33 -8.53
CA VAL A 171 14.64 -9.90 -7.53
C VAL A 171 15.74 -8.89 -7.17
N PRO A 172 16.24 -8.87 -5.92
CA PRO A 172 17.35 -8.01 -5.54
C PRO A 172 18.60 -8.38 -6.34
N LYS A 173 19.50 -7.40 -6.50
CA LYS A 173 20.71 -7.53 -7.34
C LYS A 173 21.51 -8.81 -7.10
N GLU A 174 21.67 -9.22 -5.84
CA GLU A 174 22.37 -10.44 -5.45
C GLU A 174 21.75 -11.71 -6.04
N LYS A 175 20.41 -11.78 -6.13
CA LYS A 175 19.68 -12.90 -6.78
C LYS A 175 19.53 -12.69 -8.28
N ASN A 176 19.63 -11.45 -8.75
CA ASN A 176 19.54 -11.09 -10.16
C ASN A 176 20.72 -11.67 -10.96
N GLU A 177 21.85 -11.98 -10.30
CA GLU A 177 22.99 -12.67 -10.92
C GLU A 177 22.75 -14.16 -11.19
N GLN A 178 21.80 -14.80 -10.51
CA GLN A 178 21.47 -16.21 -10.72
C GLN A 178 20.59 -16.40 -11.96
N LEU A 179 21.16 -16.40 -13.16
CA LEU A 179 20.37 -16.39 -14.41
C LEU A 179 19.89 -17.77 -14.89
N GLU A 180 20.12 -18.86 -14.15
CA GLU A 180 19.79 -20.22 -14.58
C GLU A 180 19.21 -21.09 -13.45
N ASN A 181 18.55 -22.18 -13.85
CA ASN A 181 17.92 -23.19 -12.97
C ASN A 181 16.88 -22.61 -12.00
N ILE A 182 16.25 -21.51 -12.38
CA ILE A 182 15.25 -20.82 -11.56
C ILE A 182 13.98 -21.66 -11.53
N ASN A 183 13.46 -21.92 -10.33
CA ASN A 183 12.22 -22.65 -10.11
C ASN A 183 11.67 -22.33 -8.70
N LYS A 184 10.54 -22.95 -8.32
CA LYS A 184 9.92 -22.76 -6.98
C LYS A 184 10.93 -22.93 -5.83
N SER A 185 11.79 -23.95 -5.86
CA SER A 185 12.74 -24.19 -4.75
C SER A 185 13.82 -23.12 -4.61
N THR A 186 14.13 -22.36 -5.67
CA THR A 186 15.16 -21.32 -5.65
C THR A 186 14.58 -19.92 -5.48
N ASN A 187 13.35 -19.68 -5.96
CA ASN A 187 12.74 -18.36 -6.01
C ASN A 187 11.58 -18.14 -5.05
N ASP A 188 10.95 -19.20 -4.50
CA ASP A 188 9.89 -19.10 -3.49
C ASP A 188 10.49 -18.93 -2.09
N VAL A 189 11.20 -17.81 -1.92
CA VAL A 189 12.03 -17.55 -0.75
C VAL A 189 11.86 -16.10 -0.29
N SER A 190 12.17 -15.85 0.98
CA SER A 190 12.20 -14.49 1.51
C SER A 190 13.31 -13.65 0.86
N GLY A 191 13.06 -12.36 0.71
CA GLY A 191 14.05 -11.35 0.37
C GLY A 191 13.40 -10.00 0.08
N ILE A 192 14.22 -8.98 -0.10
CA ILE A 192 13.78 -7.59 -0.33
C ILE A 192 13.61 -7.37 -1.84
N PRO A 193 12.39 -7.16 -2.36
CA PRO A 193 12.16 -6.91 -3.78
C PRO A 193 12.61 -5.51 -4.18
N VAL A 194 12.73 -5.28 -5.49
CA VAL A 194 13.03 -3.96 -6.07
C VAL A 194 11.98 -3.54 -7.10
N SER A 195 11.65 -2.26 -7.16
CA SER A 195 10.81 -1.66 -8.22
C SER A 195 11.73 -0.85 -9.14
N GLN A 196 12.46 -1.53 -10.02
CA GLN A 196 13.49 -0.92 -10.86
C GLN A 196 13.42 -1.47 -12.28
N GLN A 197 13.64 -0.60 -13.28
CA GLN A 197 13.70 -0.99 -14.68
C GLN A 197 14.85 -1.97 -14.94
N GLY A 198 14.61 -2.95 -15.82
CA GLY A 198 15.60 -3.94 -16.22
C GLY A 198 15.84 -5.03 -15.18
N SER A 199 15.08 -5.06 -14.08
CA SER A 199 15.19 -6.12 -13.09
C SER A 199 14.56 -7.39 -13.62
N ARG A 200 15.12 -8.57 -13.29
CA ARG A 200 14.43 -9.82 -13.57
C ARG A 200 13.17 -9.90 -12.69
N PRO A 201 11.97 -10.08 -13.27
CA PRO A 201 10.75 -10.14 -12.48
C PRO A 201 10.77 -11.35 -11.56
N TRP A 202 10.20 -11.20 -10.36
CA TRP A 202 10.22 -12.24 -9.33
C TRP A 202 9.11 -13.26 -9.54
N ASN A 203 9.28 -14.12 -10.54
CA ASN A 203 8.41 -15.29 -10.76
C ASN A 203 8.78 -16.47 -9.86
N TYR A 204 8.01 -17.56 -9.89
CA TYR A 204 8.18 -18.72 -9.01
C TYR A 204 8.08 -18.36 -7.51
N ILE A 205 7.26 -17.37 -7.16
CA ILE A 205 7.00 -16.92 -5.79
C ILE A 205 5.56 -17.28 -5.40
N SER A 206 5.34 -17.77 -4.19
CA SER A 206 3.98 -18.00 -3.66
C SER A 206 3.38 -16.68 -3.16
N PHE A 207 2.06 -16.61 -3.06
CA PHE A 207 1.38 -15.43 -2.49
C PHE A 207 1.90 -15.08 -1.08
N ASP A 208 2.15 -16.09 -0.24
CA ASP A 208 2.62 -15.89 1.13
C ASP A 208 4.02 -15.26 1.18
N ASN A 209 4.95 -15.73 0.34
CA ASN A 209 6.27 -15.13 0.28
C ASN A 209 6.27 -13.79 -0.48
N ALA A 210 5.39 -13.60 -1.46
CA ALA A 210 5.20 -12.30 -2.12
C ALA A 210 4.72 -11.24 -1.12
N GLN A 211 3.73 -11.57 -0.26
CA GLN A 211 3.29 -10.69 0.83
C GLN A 211 4.42 -10.35 1.80
N LYS A 212 5.16 -11.36 2.28
CA LYS A 212 6.31 -11.15 3.18
C LYS A 212 7.36 -10.25 2.53
N ASN A 213 7.72 -10.53 1.29
CA ASN A 213 8.73 -9.76 0.56
C ASN A 213 8.25 -8.32 0.32
N ALA A 214 6.96 -8.13 0.03
CA ALA A 214 6.38 -6.81 -0.10
C ALA A 214 6.49 -6.00 1.21
N MET A 215 6.21 -6.61 2.37
CA MET A 215 6.39 -5.95 3.68
C MET A 215 7.86 -5.67 4.03
N LEU A 216 8.79 -6.43 3.47
CA LEU A 216 10.23 -6.21 3.69
C LEU A 216 10.82 -5.09 2.82
N MET A 217 10.11 -4.61 1.79
CA MET A 217 10.64 -3.54 0.93
C MET A 217 10.75 -2.22 1.67
N TYR A 218 9.72 -1.85 2.44
CA TYR A 218 9.69 -0.68 3.33
C TYR A 218 8.95 -1.03 4.62
N ASP A 219 9.61 -0.80 5.75
CA ASP A 219 9.08 -0.94 7.12
C ASP A 219 9.69 0.18 7.98
N HIS A 220 9.33 1.42 7.66
CA HIS A 220 9.79 2.64 8.33
C HIS A 220 8.61 3.36 9.00
N GLU A 221 8.90 4.25 9.95
CA GLU A 221 7.87 4.92 10.77
C GLU A 221 6.82 5.64 9.92
N ASP A 222 7.23 6.29 8.83
CA ASP A 222 6.38 7.10 7.96
C ASP A 222 5.96 6.42 6.66
N THR A 223 6.59 5.29 6.31
CA THR A 223 6.31 4.56 5.06
C THR A 223 6.44 3.05 5.26
N HIS A 224 5.37 2.33 4.94
CA HIS A 224 5.39 0.89 4.82
C HIS A 224 4.91 0.46 3.44
N SER A 225 5.36 -0.69 2.99
CA SER A 225 4.92 -1.27 1.73
C SER A 225 4.17 -2.57 1.95
N GLU A 226 3.17 -2.80 1.12
CA GLU A 226 2.50 -4.08 1.04
C GLU A 226 2.22 -4.44 -0.40
N ILE A 227 1.86 -5.70 -0.64
CA ILE A 227 1.35 -6.11 -1.94
C ILE A 227 0.11 -5.26 -2.27
N VAL A 228 -0.08 -4.93 -3.55
CA VAL A 228 -1.23 -4.12 -3.98
C VAL A 228 -2.53 -4.76 -3.52
N SER A 229 -3.43 -3.99 -2.91
CA SER A 229 -4.76 -4.49 -2.55
C SER A 229 -5.64 -4.64 -3.80
N GLU A 230 -6.61 -5.54 -3.77
CA GLU A 230 -7.57 -5.69 -4.87
C GLU A 230 -8.34 -4.38 -5.13
N ALA A 231 -8.58 -3.57 -4.09
CA ALA A 231 -9.19 -2.26 -4.23
C ALA A 231 -8.29 -1.28 -4.99
N PHE A 232 -7.02 -1.16 -4.60
CA PHE A 232 -6.05 -0.28 -5.27
C PHE A 232 -5.75 -0.70 -6.70
N TRP A 233 -5.74 -2.01 -6.99
CA TRP A 233 -5.67 -2.50 -8.37
C TRP A 233 -6.86 -2.00 -9.20
N ASN A 234 -8.09 -2.19 -8.71
CA ASN A 234 -9.30 -1.78 -9.42
C ASN A 234 -9.41 -0.26 -9.60
N ILE A 235 -8.95 0.52 -8.62
CA ILE A 235 -8.85 1.99 -8.72
C ILE A 235 -7.82 2.39 -9.79
N THR A 236 -6.67 1.71 -9.83
CA THR A 236 -5.66 1.93 -10.87
C THR A 236 -6.25 1.64 -12.26
N MET A 237 -6.97 0.53 -12.43
CA MET A 237 -7.66 0.20 -13.68
C MET A 237 -8.71 1.26 -14.06
N GLN A 238 -9.43 1.83 -13.09
CA GLN A 238 -10.35 2.95 -13.33
C GLN A 238 -9.64 4.18 -13.87
N TRP A 239 -8.55 4.57 -13.22
CA TRP A 239 -7.78 5.74 -13.61
C TRP A 239 -7.18 5.58 -15.02
N LEU A 240 -6.68 4.39 -15.35
CA LEU A 240 -6.21 4.07 -16.70
C LEU A 240 -7.34 4.08 -17.73
N ARG A 241 -8.51 3.51 -17.41
CA ARG A 241 -9.69 3.58 -18.29
C ARG A 241 -10.07 5.02 -18.61
N ASN A 242 -10.11 5.88 -17.60
CA ASN A 242 -10.40 7.31 -17.77
C ASN A 242 -9.30 8.06 -18.54
N SER A 243 -8.08 7.51 -18.57
CA SER A 243 -6.94 8.01 -19.36
C SER A 243 -6.93 7.47 -20.80
N GLY A 244 -7.90 6.64 -21.19
CA GLY A 244 -8.07 6.14 -22.56
C GLY A 244 -7.47 4.76 -22.84
N TYR A 245 -6.98 4.04 -21.82
CA TYR A 245 -6.47 2.67 -22.00
C TYR A 245 -7.62 1.64 -21.98
N ASP A 246 -7.59 0.67 -22.88
CA ASP A 246 -8.51 -0.49 -22.85
C ASP A 246 -7.96 -1.56 -21.89
N VAL A 247 -8.39 -1.49 -20.63
CA VAL A 247 -7.98 -2.43 -19.56
C VAL A 247 -8.92 -3.63 -19.42
N ASP A 248 -10.10 -3.60 -20.05
CA ASP A 248 -11.19 -4.56 -19.81
C ASP A 248 -11.44 -5.54 -20.95
N LYS A 249 -11.08 -5.18 -22.18
CA LYS A 249 -11.38 -6.00 -23.37
C LYS A 249 -10.13 -6.39 -24.13
N ASP A 250 -9.25 -5.43 -24.40
CA ASP A 250 -8.06 -5.69 -25.19
C ASP A 250 -6.88 -4.82 -24.76
N SER A 251 -6.12 -5.35 -23.80
CA SER A 251 -4.90 -4.71 -23.31
C SER A 251 -3.65 -5.04 -24.15
N ASN A 252 -3.79 -5.71 -25.30
CA ASN A 252 -2.66 -6.05 -26.18
C ASN A 252 -1.89 -4.83 -26.69
N GLY A 253 -2.51 -3.65 -26.71
CA GLY A 253 -1.85 -2.38 -27.03
C GLY A 253 -0.63 -2.11 -26.15
N PHE A 254 -0.70 -2.47 -24.87
CA PHE A 254 0.31 -2.20 -23.86
C PHE A 254 0.71 -3.45 -23.05
N GLY A 255 0.38 -4.65 -23.55
CA GLY A 255 0.60 -5.89 -22.83
C GLY A 255 1.57 -6.85 -23.49
N ASN A 256 2.36 -7.55 -22.68
CA ASN A 256 3.24 -8.63 -23.12
C ASN A 256 2.51 -9.97 -23.11
N TYR A 257 1.91 -10.33 -24.25
CA TYR A 257 1.16 -11.58 -24.46
C TYR A 257 1.82 -12.47 -25.52
N SER A 258 1.42 -13.74 -25.61
CA SER A 258 1.99 -14.73 -26.55
C SER A 258 2.07 -14.20 -27.99
N ASN A 259 1.00 -13.58 -28.47
CA ASN A 259 0.86 -13.01 -29.82
C ASN A 259 0.93 -11.46 -29.85
N SER A 260 1.70 -10.88 -28.92
CA SER A 260 2.11 -9.46 -28.99
C SER A 260 3.46 -9.33 -29.72
N TYR A 261 3.59 -8.27 -30.52
CA TYR A 261 4.76 -8.00 -31.38
C TYR A 261 5.33 -6.62 -31.07
N PHE A 262 6.60 -6.55 -30.71
CA PHE A 262 7.28 -5.29 -30.38
C PHE A 262 8.79 -5.46 -30.26
N SER A 263 9.50 -4.34 -30.35
CA SER A 263 10.94 -4.25 -30.11
C SER A 263 11.25 -4.20 -28.61
N PHE A 264 12.32 -4.87 -28.19
CA PHE A 264 12.86 -4.79 -26.84
C PHE A 264 14.39 -4.88 -26.84
N SER A 265 14.98 -4.41 -25.73
CA SER A 265 16.39 -4.57 -25.40
C SER A 265 16.50 -4.84 -23.91
N GLY A 266 17.16 -5.93 -23.51
CA GLY A 266 17.30 -6.30 -22.11
C GLY A 266 17.29 -7.80 -21.87
N LEU A 267 17.18 -8.17 -20.60
CA LEU A 267 17.05 -9.56 -20.18
C LEU A 267 15.66 -10.10 -20.56
N TYR A 268 15.63 -11.35 -21.02
CA TYR A 268 14.42 -12.07 -21.34
C TYR A 268 14.59 -13.56 -21.06
N SER A 269 13.47 -14.26 -20.88
CA SER A 269 13.39 -15.71 -20.76
C SER A 269 12.44 -16.25 -21.82
N SER A 270 12.83 -17.32 -22.50
CA SER A 270 11.99 -18.07 -23.44
C SER A 270 11.66 -19.49 -22.97
N ASP A 271 11.97 -19.83 -21.70
CA ASP A 271 11.87 -21.19 -21.15
C ASP A 271 11.10 -21.22 -19.82
N TYR A 272 10.01 -20.46 -19.75
CA TYR A 272 9.15 -20.35 -18.57
C TYR A 272 9.89 -19.79 -17.35
N GLY A 273 10.83 -18.88 -17.59
CA GLY A 273 11.53 -18.13 -16.54
C GLY A 273 12.61 -18.93 -15.82
N LYS A 274 13.08 -20.03 -16.42
CA LYS A 274 14.11 -20.90 -15.83
C LYS A 274 15.51 -20.39 -16.13
N THR A 275 15.71 -19.80 -17.31
CA THR A 275 16.95 -19.16 -17.71
C THR A 275 16.69 -17.79 -18.33
N TYR A 276 17.59 -16.84 -18.11
CA TYR A 276 17.51 -15.50 -18.70
C TYR A 276 18.72 -15.23 -19.58
N SER A 277 18.46 -14.70 -20.77
CA SER A 277 19.47 -14.25 -21.74
C SER A 277 19.33 -12.76 -21.99
N PHE A 278 20.40 -12.08 -22.40
CA PHE A 278 20.37 -10.67 -22.76
C PHE A 278 20.24 -10.49 -24.27
N LYS A 279 19.46 -9.50 -24.69
CA LYS A 279 19.37 -9.07 -26.09
C LYS A 279 19.65 -7.58 -26.19
N GLU A 280 20.66 -7.17 -26.96
CA GLU A 280 20.98 -5.75 -27.19
C GLU A 280 19.87 -5.02 -27.97
N ALA A 281 19.23 -5.70 -28.92
CA ALA A 281 18.06 -5.23 -29.62
C ALA A 281 17.38 -6.41 -30.33
N GLY A 282 16.05 -6.41 -30.35
CA GLY A 282 15.32 -7.22 -31.33
C GLY A 282 13.83 -7.25 -31.10
N GLU A 283 13.16 -8.01 -31.95
CA GLU A 283 11.70 -8.13 -31.91
C GLU A 283 11.27 -9.36 -31.10
N LYS A 284 10.12 -9.22 -30.44
CA LYS A 284 9.32 -10.34 -29.96
C LYS A 284 8.44 -10.84 -31.11
N GLU A 285 8.73 -12.05 -31.57
CA GLU A 285 8.00 -12.74 -32.64
C GLU A 285 7.44 -14.04 -32.06
N ASP A 286 6.15 -14.37 -32.29
CA ASP A 286 5.43 -15.64 -31.98
C ASP A 286 6.02 -16.54 -30.88
N LYS A 287 6.47 -15.92 -29.79
CA LYS A 287 7.17 -16.56 -28.69
C LYS A 287 6.65 -15.99 -27.39
N ASN A 288 6.47 -16.90 -26.46
CA ASN A 288 6.17 -16.61 -25.07
C ASN A 288 7.48 -16.17 -24.40
N LEU A 289 7.62 -14.87 -24.15
CA LEU A 289 8.79 -14.30 -23.50
C LEU A 289 8.40 -13.63 -22.18
N ILE A 290 9.11 -13.98 -21.11
CA ILE A 290 9.11 -13.17 -19.88
C ILE A 290 10.24 -12.15 -20.04
N LEU A 291 9.95 -10.87 -19.87
CA LEU A 291 10.90 -9.79 -20.02
C LEU A 291 11.33 -9.27 -18.65
N ALA A 292 12.56 -8.75 -18.58
CA ALA A 292 12.91 -7.87 -17.47
C ALA A 292 11.96 -6.67 -17.43
N THR A 293 11.74 -6.18 -16.22
CA THR A 293 10.69 -5.21 -15.93
C THR A 293 10.94 -3.89 -16.66
N GLY A 294 9.91 -3.31 -17.25
CA GLY A 294 9.93 -2.00 -17.89
C GLY A 294 10.84 -1.84 -19.12
N ILE A 295 11.31 -2.92 -19.74
CA ILE A 295 12.25 -2.82 -20.87
C ILE A 295 11.58 -2.54 -22.22
N ALA A 296 10.27 -2.76 -22.32
CA ALA A 296 9.49 -2.55 -23.54
C ALA A 296 8.72 -1.22 -23.43
N SER A 297 9.08 -0.26 -24.30
CA SER A 297 8.56 1.11 -24.25
C SER A 297 7.04 1.23 -24.45
N ARG A 298 6.41 0.24 -25.10
CA ARG A 298 4.96 0.22 -25.32
C ARG A 298 4.15 -0.32 -24.12
N HIS A 299 4.77 -0.94 -23.13
CA HIS A 299 4.06 -1.54 -21.98
C HIS A 299 3.84 -0.57 -20.82
N VAL A 300 3.92 0.74 -21.10
CA VAL A 300 3.74 1.79 -20.10
C VAL A 300 2.32 2.36 -20.17
N THR A 301 1.67 2.48 -19.02
CA THR A 301 0.36 3.13 -18.86
C THR A 301 0.45 4.13 -17.70
N ASN A 302 0.40 5.43 -18.03
CA ASN A 302 0.64 6.53 -17.09
C ASN A 302 1.89 6.28 -16.20
N ASN A 303 3.02 5.99 -16.83
CA ASN A 303 4.30 5.64 -16.20
C ASN A 303 4.40 4.30 -15.47
N ILE A 304 3.32 3.53 -15.32
CA ILE A 304 3.37 2.19 -14.75
C ILE A 304 3.65 1.18 -15.88
N TYR A 305 4.67 0.35 -15.70
CA TYR A 305 5.05 -0.66 -16.67
C TYR A 305 4.48 -2.03 -16.35
N ASP A 306 4.23 -2.79 -17.41
CA ASP A 306 3.92 -4.23 -17.38
C ASP A 306 2.68 -4.56 -16.52
N LEU A 307 1.68 -3.68 -16.50
CA LEU A 307 0.38 -3.96 -15.86
C LEU A 307 -0.48 -4.97 -16.65
N ALA A 308 -0.11 -5.21 -17.91
CA ALA A 308 -0.78 -6.15 -18.79
C ALA A 308 0.23 -7.18 -19.33
N GLY A 309 -0.02 -8.46 -19.07
CA GLY A 309 0.89 -9.51 -19.48
C GLY A 309 2.22 -9.48 -18.72
N ASN A 310 3.26 -10.05 -19.32
CA ASN A 310 4.50 -10.41 -18.64
C ASN A 310 4.26 -11.44 -17.54
N LEU A 311 3.95 -11.04 -16.30
CA LEU A 311 3.44 -11.94 -15.27
C LEU A 311 2.06 -11.47 -14.81
N ASN A 312 1.21 -12.42 -14.39
CA ASN A 312 0.07 -12.02 -13.57
C ASN A 312 0.59 -11.53 -12.23
N GLU A 313 -0.19 -10.71 -11.56
CA GLU A 313 0.25 -10.12 -10.30
C GLU A 313 -0.68 -10.47 -9.17
N PHE A 314 -0.10 -11.03 -8.13
CA PHE A 314 -0.81 -11.22 -6.87
C PHE A 314 -1.30 -9.88 -6.32
N VAL A 315 -2.56 -9.87 -5.90
CA VAL A 315 -3.16 -8.78 -5.14
C VAL A 315 -3.80 -9.31 -3.86
N ASN A 316 -3.86 -8.48 -2.84
CA ASN A 316 -4.48 -8.84 -1.57
C ASN A 316 -5.96 -8.44 -1.55
N GLY A 317 -6.84 -9.45 -1.63
CA GLY A 317 -8.29 -9.29 -1.49
C GLY A 317 -8.85 -10.24 -0.42
N LYS A 318 -10.15 -10.56 -0.50
CA LYS A 318 -10.76 -11.58 0.40
C LYS A 318 -10.12 -12.97 0.25
N LYS A 319 -9.47 -13.20 -0.89
CA LYS A 319 -8.69 -14.38 -1.23
C LYS A 319 -7.46 -13.92 -2.01
N ALA A 320 -6.42 -14.74 -2.02
CA ALA A 320 -5.32 -14.59 -2.95
C ALA A 320 -5.85 -14.72 -4.39
N VAL A 321 -5.75 -13.64 -5.16
CA VAL A 321 -6.11 -13.60 -6.58
C VAL A 321 -5.01 -12.92 -7.36
N VAL A 322 -5.00 -13.14 -8.67
CA VAL A 322 -4.01 -12.53 -9.58
C VAL A 322 -4.72 -11.76 -10.68
N TYR A 323 -4.15 -10.62 -11.10
CA TYR A 323 -4.63 -9.78 -12.20
C TYR A 323 -3.56 -9.58 -13.29
N GLY A 324 -3.86 -8.81 -14.36
CA GLY A 324 -2.91 -8.37 -15.40
C GLY A 324 -2.78 -9.31 -16.59
N GLY A 325 -2.96 -10.61 -16.40
CA GLY A 325 -2.60 -11.62 -17.40
C GLY A 325 -1.08 -11.85 -17.43
N ASN A 326 -0.61 -12.79 -18.25
CA ASN A 326 0.81 -13.15 -18.34
C ASN A 326 1.24 -13.43 -19.79
N TYR A 327 2.54 -13.61 -19.98
CA TYR A 327 3.20 -13.86 -21.26
C TYR A 327 2.66 -15.04 -22.08
N ASP A 328 1.94 -15.99 -21.46
CA ASP A 328 1.33 -17.15 -22.12
C ASP A 328 -0.16 -16.93 -22.50
N ASN A 329 -0.77 -15.83 -22.09
CA ASN A 329 -2.12 -15.48 -22.55
C ASN A 329 -2.11 -15.06 -24.03
N ILE A 330 -3.23 -15.28 -24.73
CA ILE A 330 -3.47 -14.79 -26.10
C ILE A 330 -4.20 -13.43 -26.07
N SER A 331 -4.08 -12.66 -27.16
CA SER A 331 -4.69 -11.33 -27.37
C SER A 331 -6.17 -11.26 -26.98
N LYS A 332 -6.64 -10.06 -26.62
CA LYS A 332 -7.94 -9.80 -25.95
C LYS A 332 -7.97 -10.25 -24.48
N ALA A 333 -6.81 -10.43 -23.86
CA ALA A 333 -6.73 -10.53 -22.41
C ALA A 333 -7.02 -9.15 -21.80
N ALA A 334 -7.86 -9.14 -20.77
CA ALA A 334 -8.11 -7.95 -19.97
C ALA A 334 -7.07 -7.87 -18.86
N ALA A 335 -6.39 -6.73 -18.74
CA ALA A 335 -5.52 -6.45 -17.58
C ALA A 335 -6.32 -6.51 -16.26
N ASN A 336 -7.61 -6.22 -16.35
CA ASN A 336 -8.55 -6.23 -15.23
C ASN A 336 -9.24 -7.61 -15.01
N SER A 337 -8.79 -8.68 -15.69
CA SER A 337 -9.29 -10.05 -15.43
C SER A 337 -8.55 -10.69 -14.25
N TYR A 338 -9.24 -11.53 -13.47
CA TYR A 338 -8.66 -12.21 -12.32
C TYR A 338 -8.73 -13.74 -12.38
N LEU A 339 -7.78 -14.39 -11.70
CA LEU A 339 -7.76 -15.84 -11.47
C LEU A 339 -7.50 -16.14 -9.99
N ASN A 340 -8.04 -17.27 -9.50
CA ASN A 340 -7.78 -17.75 -8.14
C ASN A 340 -6.54 -18.64 -8.13
N ILE A 341 -5.37 -18.04 -7.93
CA ILE A 341 -4.08 -18.74 -7.87
C ILE A 341 -3.30 -18.15 -6.69
N SER A 342 -2.64 -19.00 -5.90
CA SER A 342 -1.77 -18.61 -4.78
C SER A 342 -0.40 -19.28 -4.81
N GLU A 343 -0.23 -20.29 -5.69
CA GLU A 343 0.95 -21.13 -5.74
C GLU A 343 2.07 -20.54 -6.60
N ALA A 344 3.32 -20.78 -6.19
CA ALA A 344 4.49 -20.41 -6.97
C ALA A 344 4.56 -21.18 -8.30
N ASN A 345 4.60 -20.44 -9.41
CA ASN A 345 4.95 -20.93 -10.75
C ASN A 345 5.52 -19.79 -11.62
N ASP A 346 5.77 -20.08 -12.89
CA ASP A 346 6.40 -19.18 -13.85
C ASP A 346 5.54 -17.98 -14.28
N LYS A 347 4.24 -17.96 -13.97
CA LYS A 347 3.27 -17.01 -14.52
C LYS A 347 2.83 -15.93 -13.54
N GLN A 348 3.22 -16.00 -12.26
CA GLN A 348 2.87 -14.98 -11.27
C GLN A 348 4.10 -14.29 -10.71
N GLY A 349 3.98 -12.97 -10.56
CA GLY A 349 4.81 -12.12 -9.74
C GLY A 349 3.92 -11.27 -8.84
N PHE A 350 4.40 -10.08 -8.50
CA PHE A 350 3.68 -9.12 -7.68
C PHE A 350 4.26 -7.73 -7.89
N ARG A 351 3.54 -6.70 -7.45
CA ARG A 351 4.07 -5.38 -7.21
C ARG A 351 3.59 -4.88 -5.86
N VAL A 352 4.13 -3.76 -5.38
CA VAL A 352 3.78 -3.21 -4.05
C VAL A 352 3.10 -1.85 -4.16
N THR A 353 2.39 -1.49 -3.10
CA THR A 353 1.91 -0.14 -2.82
C THR A 353 2.64 0.40 -1.60
N LEU A 354 2.91 1.71 -1.58
CA LEU A 354 3.33 2.42 -0.37
C LEU A 354 2.12 2.98 0.35
N TYR A 355 2.12 2.82 1.65
CA TYR A 355 1.20 3.47 2.56
C TYR A 355 1.97 4.49 3.41
N HIS A 356 1.31 5.61 3.68
CA HIS A 356 1.80 6.63 4.58
C HIS A 356 1.07 6.53 5.91
N ASN A 357 1.83 6.56 7.00
CA ASN A 357 1.27 6.72 8.32
C ASN A 357 1.74 8.09 8.83
N GLU A 358 0.80 8.94 9.29
CA GLU A 358 1.13 10.12 10.11
C GLU A 358 1.29 9.77 11.59
#